data_AF-A0A929K8U6-F1
#
_entry.id   AF-A0A929K8U6-F1
#
_cell.length_a   1.000
_cell.length_b   1.000
_cell.length_c   1.000
_cell.angle_alpha   90.00
_cell.angle_beta   90.00
_cell.angle_gamma   90.00
#
_symmetry.space_group_name_H-M   'P 1'
#
loop_
_entity.id
_entity.type
_entity.pdbx_description
1 polymer ?
#
loop_
_entity_poly.entity_id
_entity_poly.type
_entity_poly.pdbx_seq_one_letter_code
_entity_poly.pdbx_strand_id
1 'polypeptide(L)'
;MQSNKPKAIIYEEQTFNVGEDVFIESTAENNYAVIFEDNGETGYLYAVDRNDNGLKILDALHIYDVANVTDKDQPSTAKILWTEDLSKAILSINNYYHAVVDFQNQAGYCRTGFPQPKNTWVKQKERKLTDSSLNELFKKIIPPLPA
;
A
#
# COMPACT_ATOMS: atom_id res chain seq x y z
N MET A 1 -23.62 20.33 0.14
CA MET A 1 -23.52 18.88 0.39
C MET A 1 -22.07 18.50 0.19
N GLN A 2 -21.37 18.21 1.28
CA GLN A 2 -19.94 17.88 1.25
C GLN A 2 -19.82 16.47 0.69
N SER A 3 -19.10 16.30 -0.42
CA SER A 3 -18.80 14.97 -0.94
C SER A 3 -17.98 14.22 0.11
N ASN A 4 -18.52 13.15 0.71
CA ASN A 4 -17.76 12.20 1.52
C ASN A 4 -16.76 11.48 0.62
N LYS A 5 -15.63 12.14 0.32
CA LYS A 5 -14.46 11.46 -0.20
C LYS A 5 -13.86 10.68 0.97
N PRO A 6 -13.46 9.41 0.79
CA PRO A 6 -12.71 8.71 1.81
C PRO A 6 -11.47 9.54 2.15
N LYS A 7 -11.33 9.91 3.42
CA LYS A 7 -10.16 10.61 3.92
C LYS A 7 -9.12 9.57 4.27
N ALA A 8 -7.90 9.77 3.80
CA ALA A 8 -6.74 8.99 4.23
C ALA A 8 -5.91 9.84 5.19
N ILE A 9 -5.45 9.24 6.27
CA ILE A 9 -4.64 9.87 7.32
C ILE A 9 -3.22 9.34 7.16
N ILE A 10 -2.22 10.23 7.22
CA ILE A 10 -0.80 9.83 7.23
C ILE A 10 -0.51 9.24 8.61
N TYR A 11 -0.07 7.98 8.64
CA TYR A 11 0.38 7.31 9.86
C TYR A 11 1.89 7.40 9.99
N GLU A 12 2.60 7.17 8.88
CA GLU A 12 4.06 7.25 8.82
C GLU A 12 4.50 8.19 7.70
N GLU A 13 5.54 8.95 7.96
CA GLU A 13 6.24 9.79 6.98
C GLU A 13 7.74 9.77 7.27
N GLN A 14 8.54 9.34 6.30
CA GLN A 14 9.98 9.25 6.46
C GLN A 14 10.70 9.55 5.14
N THR A 15 11.79 10.31 5.26
CA THR A 15 12.74 10.50 4.16
C THR A 15 13.75 9.37 4.15
N PHE A 16 14.06 8.84 2.96
CA PHE A 16 15.01 7.76 2.74
C PHE A 16 15.73 7.95 1.40
N ASN A 17 16.85 7.26 1.19
CA ASN A 17 17.52 7.19 -0.11
C ASN A 17 17.26 5.82 -0.72
N VAL A 18 16.95 5.79 -2.02
CA VAL A 18 16.68 4.53 -2.73
C VAL A 18 17.96 3.72 -2.87
N GLY A 19 17.91 2.44 -2.53
CA GLY A 19 19.07 1.55 -2.49
C GLY A 19 19.85 1.59 -1.16
N GLU A 20 19.37 2.31 -0.16
CA GLU A 20 19.84 2.19 1.23
C GLU A 20 18.80 1.44 2.05
N ASP A 21 19.26 0.53 2.91
CA ASP A 21 18.39 -0.31 3.75
C ASP A 21 17.46 0.56 4.60
N VAL A 22 16.14 0.43 4.37
CA VAL A 22 15.12 1.12 5.16
C VAL A 22 13.91 0.22 5.38
N PHE A 23 13.35 0.33 6.57
CA PHE A 23 12.17 -0.39 7.01
C PHE A 23 11.19 0.58 7.68
N ILE A 24 10.02 0.74 7.09
CA ILE A 24 8.95 1.60 7.60
C ILE A 24 7.74 0.73 7.90
N GLU A 25 7.51 0.46 9.19
CA GLU A 25 6.32 -0.24 9.66
C GLU A 25 5.22 0.77 10.00
N SER A 26 4.02 0.55 9.48
CA SER A 26 2.82 1.28 9.87
C SER A 26 1.76 0.32 10.34
N THR A 27 1.32 0.49 11.59
CA THR A 27 0.32 -0.38 12.21
C THR A 27 -0.96 0.38 12.47
N ALA A 28 -2.07 -0.22 12.05
CA ALA A 28 -3.41 0.25 12.39
C ALA A 28 -3.95 -0.46 13.63
N GLU A 29 -4.96 0.12 14.26
CA GLU A 29 -5.60 -0.41 15.47
C GLU A 29 -6.37 -1.74 15.25
N ASN A 30 -6.45 -2.23 14.01
CA ASN A 30 -7.20 -3.41 13.59
C ASN A 30 -6.33 -4.67 13.41
N ASN A 31 -5.20 -4.75 14.10
CA ASN A 31 -4.18 -5.81 14.01
C ASN A 31 -3.52 -5.97 12.63
N TYR A 32 -3.87 -5.15 11.65
CA TYR A 32 -3.14 -5.13 10.38
C TYR A 32 -2.00 -4.12 10.42
N ALA A 33 -0.95 -4.46 9.69
CA ALA A 33 0.14 -3.55 9.41
C ALA A 33 0.49 -3.61 7.93
N VAL A 34 1.15 -2.57 7.46
CA VAL A 34 1.94 -2.63 6.24
C VAL A 34 3.38 -2.24 6.54
N ILE A 35 4.29 -2.85 5.81
CA ILE A 35 5.73 -2.64 5.96
C ILE A 35 6.27 -2.29 4.59
N PHE A 36 6.84 -1.10 4.47
CA PHE A 36 7.66 -0.76 3.31
C PHE A 36 9.12 -1.08 3.62
N GLU A 37 9.78 -1.79 2.71
CA GLU A 37 11.18 -2.16 2.79
C GLU A 37 11.86 -1.77 1.47
N ASP A 38 12.98 -1.07 1.55
CA ASP A 38 14.01 -1.09 0.50
C ASP A 38 15.20 -1.84 1.10
N ASN A 39 15.58 -2.95 0.48
CA ASN A 39 16.65 -3.83 0.97
C ASN A 39 18.00 -3.57 0.28
N GLY A 40 18.13 -2.45 -0.43
CA GLY A 40 19.31 -2.09 -1.22
C GLY A 40 19.26 -2.55 -2.68
N GLU A 41 18.38 -3.49 -3.03
CA GLU A 41 18.19 -3.99 -4.39
C GLU A 41 16.77 -3.76 -4.92
N THR A 42 15.76 -3.92 -4.05
CA THR A 42 14.36 -3.90 -4.43
C THR A 42 13.50 -3.29 -3.33
N GLY A 43 12.54 -2.45 -3.73
CA GLY A 43 11.50 -1.92 -2.86
C GLY A 43 10.26 -2.82 -2.84
N TYR A 44 9.82 -3.22 -1.65
CA TYR A 44 8.59 -3.99 -1.44
C TYR A 44 7.65 -3.33 -0.43
N LEU A 45 6.35 -3.54 -0.62
CA LEU A 45 5.34 -3.31 0.41
C LEU A 45 4.73 -4.66 0.81
N TYR A 46 4.75 -4.96 2.10
CA TYR A 46 4.14 -6.15 2.67
C TYR A 46 2.86 -5.80 3.40
N ALA A 47 1.82 -6.60 3.18
CA ALA A 47 0.63 -6.62 4.03
C ALA A 47 0.84 -7.66 5.14
N VAL A 48 0.56 -7.30 6.38
CA VAL A 48 0.86 -8.15 7.55
C VAL A 48 -0.36 -8.22 8.48
N ASP A 49 -0.62 -9.43 8.97
CA ASP A 49 -1.51 -9.70 10.10
C ASP A 49 -0.65 -9.86 11.36
N ARG A 50 -0.96 -9.10 12.42
CA ARG A 50 -0.25 -9.06 13.70
C ARG A 50 -0.99 -9.77 14.84
N ASN A 51 -1.91 -10.69 14.54
CA ASN A 51 -2.64 -11.45 15.56
C ASN A 51 -1.70 -12.20 16.54
N ASP A 52 -2.23 -12.53 17.73
CA ASP A 52 -1.50 -12.97 18.94
C ASP A 52 -0.49 -14.14 18.79
N ASN A 53 -0.52 -14.86 17.67
CA ASN A 53 0.38 -15.99 17.37
C ASN A 53 1.58 -15.61 16.47
N GLY A 54 1.81 -14.32 16.24
CA GLY A 54 2.98 -13.80 15.52
C GLY A 54 2.65 -13.01 14.25
N LEU A 55 3.70 -12.56 13.56
CA LEU A 55 3.58 -11.79 12.32
C LEU A 55 3.38 -12.74 11.13
N LYS A 56 2.28 -12.55 10.38
CA LYS A 56 2.01 -13.29 9.16
C LYS A 56 1.97 -12.36 7.95
N ILE A 57 2.85 -12.59 6.98
CA ILE A 57 2.79 -11.91 5.69
C ILE A 57 1.56 -12.40 4.93
N LEU A 58 0.63 -11.48 4.67
CA LEU A 58 -0.60 -11.68 3.91
C LEU A 58 -0.39 -11.45 2.42
N ASP A 59 0.48 -10.51 2.06
CA ASP A 59 0.79 -10.21 0.66
C ASP A 59 2.14 -9.47 0.56
N ALA A 60 2.74 -9.51 -0.62
CA ALA A 60 3.93 -8.76 -0.98
C ALA A 60 3.70 -8.09 -2.33
N LEU A 61 4.06 -6.81 -2.45
CA LEU A 61 3.87 -5.97 -3.62
C LEU A 61 5.20 -5.36 -4.04
N HIS A 62 5.62 -5.64 -5.27
CA HIS A 62 6.84 -5.07 -5.83
C HIS A 62 6.63 -3.60 -6.21
N ILE A 63 7.46 -2.72 -5.67
CA ILE A 63 7.36 -1.27 -5.85
C ILE A 63 8.30 -0.79 -6.95
N TYR A 64 9.59 -1.12 -6.84
CA TYR A 64 10.62 -0.82 -7.83
C TYR A 64 11.82 -1.75 -7.65
N ASP A 65 12.61 -1.92 -8.70
CA ASP A 65 14.00 -2.36 -8.60
C ASP A 65 14.87 -1.10 -8.50
N VAL A 66 15.83 -1.07 -7.56
CA VAL A 66 16.71 0.09 -7.35
C VAL A 66 17.46 0.46 -8.62
N ALA A 67 17.89 -0.54 -9.40
CA ALA A 67 18.55 -0.36 -10.68
C ALA A 67 17.70 0.38 -11.75
N ASN A 68 16.38 0.39 -11.58
CA ASN A 68 15.42 1.01 -12.50
C ASN A 68 14.96 2.41 -12.04
N VAL A 69 15.46 2.91 -10.90
CA VAL A 69 15.10 4.24 -10.38
C VAL A 69 16.12 5.28 -10.85
N THR A 70 15.66 6.20 -11.72
CA THR A 70 16.51 7.20 -12.40
C THR A 70 17.18 8.17 -11.43
N ASP A 71 16.46 8.63 -10.42
CA ASP A 71 16.85 9.68 -9.47
C ASP A 71 17.15 9.11 -8.08
N LYS A 72 17.59 7.84 -8.01
CA LYS A 72 17.89 7.14 -6.76
C LYS A 72 18.90 7.84 -5.83
N ASP A 73 19.74 8.71 -6.39
CA ASP A 73 20.74 9.49 -5.65
C ASP A 73 20.14 10.76 -4.99
N GLN A 74 18.83 11.00 -5.15
CA GLN A 74 18.10 12.07 -4.47
C GLN A 74 17.26 11.50 -3.32
N PRO A 75 17.15 12.22 -2.18
CA PRO A 75 16.27 11.81 -1.11
C PRO A 75 14.82 11.73 -1.57
N SER A 76 14.14 10.65 -1.17
CA SER A 76 12.72 10.43 -1.40
C SER A 76 11.95 10.46 -0.08
N THR A 77 10.68 10.86 -0.13
CA THR A 77 9.79 10.84 1.04
C THR A 77 8.74 9.76 0.85
N ALA A 78 8.80 8.72 1.67
CA ALA A 78 7.76 7.72 1.79
C ALA A 78 6.71 8.16 2.83
N LYS A 79 5.44 7.93 2.50
CA LYS A 79 4.29 8.10 3.38
C LYS A 79 3.44 6.84 3.34
N ILE A 80 3.06 6.35 4.51
CA ILE A 80 2.04 5.31 4.64
C ILE A 80 0.77 5.97 5.18
N LEU A 81 -0.29 5.87 4.39
CA LEU A 81 -1.60 6.42 4.74
C LEU A 81 -2.60 5.29 4.98
N TRP A 82 -3.54 5.52 5.88
CA TRP A 82 -4.66 4.62 6.13
C TRP A 82 -5.98 5.34 5.90
N THR A 83 -6.97 4.64 5.34
CA THR A 83 -8.36 5.14 5.32
C THR A 83 -8.89 5.25 6.75
N GLU A 84 -9.82 6.17 7.00
CA GLU A 84 -10.41 6.36 8.34
C GLU A 84 -11.05 5.09 8.93
N ASP A 85 -11.58 4.21 8.08
CA ASP A 85 -12.14 2.92 8.48
C ASP A 85 -11.07 1.82 8.68
N LEU A 86 -9.79 2.18 8.51
CA LEU A 86 -8.62 1.30 8.58
C LEU A 86 -8.66 0.11 7.61
N SER A 87 -9.56 0.13 6.62
CA SER A 87 -9.74 -0.98 5.68
C SER A 87 -8.64 -1.04 4.63
N LYS A 88 -7.99 0.09 4.34
CA LYS A 88 -6.98 0.22 3.30
C LYS A 88 -5.76 0.98 3.78
N ALA A 89 -4.59 0.49 3.38
CA ALA A 89 -3.31 1.16 3.52
C ALA A 89 -2.75 1.56 2.14
N ILE A 90 -2.05 2.68 2.08
CA ILE A 90 -1.56 3.29 0.83
C ILE A 90 -0.10 3.68 1.03
N LEU A 91 0.76 3.21 0.12
CA LEU A 91 2.13 3.68 0.03
C LEU A 91 2.19 4.82 -1.00
N SER A 92 2.65 5.98 -0.55
CA SER A 92 3.00 7.12 -1.40
C SER A 92 4.49 7.38 -1.29
N ILE A 93 5.18 7.57 -2.41
CA ILE A 93 6.57 8.01 -2.45
C ILE A 93 6.62 9.27 -3.32
N ASN A 94 7.19 10.36 -2.82
CA ASN A 94 7.27 11.65 -3.51
C ASN A 94 5.90 12.14 -4.04
N ASN A 95 4.86 11.96 -3.21
CA ASN A 95 3.46 12.30 -3.52
C ASN A 95 2.85 11.51 -4.70
N TYR A 96 3.45 10.39 -5.08
CA TYR A 96 2.89 9.44 -6.05
C TYR A 96 2.47 8.15 -5.36
N TYR A 97 1.25 7.68 -5.61
CA TYR A 97 0.76 6.44 -5.00
C TYR A 97 1.33 5.22 -5.72
N HIS A 98 2.13 4.44 -5.01
CA HIS A 98 2.82 3.27 -5.54
C HIS A 98 2.04 1.96 -5.31
N ALA A 99 1.36 1.86 -4.18
CA ALA A 99 0.62 0.66 -3.81
C ALA A 99 -0.57 0.95 -2.90
N VAL A 100 -1.56 0.06 -2.96
CA VAL A 100 -2.72 0.02 -2.07
C VAL A 100 -2.92 -1.41 -1.60
N VAL A 101 -3.08 -1.61 -0.30
CA VAL A 101 -3.54 -2.86 0.29
C VAL A 101 -4.97 -2.64 0.77
N ASP A 102 -5.91 -3.47 0.33
CA ASP A 102 -7.31 -3.48 0.75
C ASP A 102 -7.56 -4.74 1.58
N PHE A 103 -7.51 -4.59 2.91
CA PHE A 103 -7.66 -5.70 3.83
C PHE A 103 -9.08 -6.26 3.84
N GLN A 104 -10.08 -5.39 3.62
CA GLN A 104 -11.48 -5.81 3.56
C GLN A 104 -11.77 -6.71 2.36
N ASN A 105 -11.22 -6.37 1.19
CA ASN A 105 -11.39 -7.17 -0.03
C ASN A 105 -10.27 -8.20 -0.25
N GLN A 106 -9.31 -8.26 0.67
CA GLN A 106 -8.12 -9.11 0.61
C GLN A 106 -7.41 -8.98 -0.74
N ALA A 107 -7.00 -7.76 -1.06
CA ALA A 107 -6.42 -7.39 -2.34
C ALA A 107 -5.18 -6.50 -2.15
N GLY A 108 -4.18 -6.70 -3.01
CA GLY A 108 -2.99 -5.87 -3.07
C GLY A 108 -2.75 -5.38 -4.49
N TYR A 109 -2.60 -4.07 -4.64
CA TYR A 109 -2.38 -3.39 -5.91
C TYR A 109 -1.07 -2.63 -5.88
N CYS A 110 -0.28 -2.71 -6.95
CA CYS A 110 0.93 -1.90 -7.11
C CYS A 110 1.13 -1.50 -8.57
N ARG A 111 1.96 -0.47 -8.80
CA ARG A 111 2.22 0.04 -10.15
C ARG A 111 2.84 -0.98 -11.08
N THR A 112 3.55 -1.99 -10.57
CA THR A 112 4.14 -3.05 -11.41
C THR A 112 3.12 -4.15 -11.71
N GLY A 113 2.19 -4.41 -10.80
CA GLY A 113 1.27 -5.56 -10.83
C GLY A 113 1.92 -6.87 -10.38
N PHE A 114 3.15 -6.80 -9.84
CA PHE A 114 3.94 -7.96 -9.45
C PHE A 114 4.13 -8.07 -7.93
N PRO A 115 4.41 -9.28 -7.41
CA PRO A 115 4.37 -10.57 -8.09
C PRO A 115 2.93 -11.05 -8.37
N GLN A 116 2.74 -12.22 -8.96
CA GLN A 116 1.43 -12.88 -8.84
C GLN A 116 1.20 -13.34 -7.40
N PRO A 117 -0.05 -13.38 -6.90
CA PRO A 117 -0.30 -13.79 -5.53
C PRO A 117 0.13 -15.24 -5.31
N LYS A 118 0.94 -15.48 -4.27
CA LYS A 118 1.47 -16.81 -3.94
C LYS A 118 0.65 -17.55 -2.88
N ASN A 119 -0.26 -16.85 -2.20
CA ASN A 119 -1.03 -17.39 -1.08
C ASN A 119 -2.55 -17.27 -1.34
N THR A 120 -3.34 -17.86 -0.46
CA THR A 120 -4.81 -17.89 -0.56
C THR A 120 -5.50 -16.67 0.02
N TRP A 121 -4.76 -15.75 0.66
CA TRP A 121 -5.35 -14.54 1.23
C TRP A 121 -5.80 -13.61 0.11
N VAL A 122 -4.96 -13.38 -0.90
CA VAL A 122 -5.29 -12.48 -2.01
C VAL A 122 -6.39 -13.08 -2.90
N LYS A 123 -7.55 -12.44 -2.92
CA LYS A 123 -8.71 -12.86 -3.73
C LYS A 123 -8.78 -12.21 -5.11
N GLN A 124 -8.14 -11.06 -5.29
CA GLN A 124 -8.13 -10.33 -6.55
C GLN A 124 -6.90 -10.65 -7.39
N LYS A 125 -7.11 -11.09 -8.64
CA LYS A 125 -6.03 -11.43 -9.57
C LYS A 125 -5.45 -10.21 -10.29
N GLU A 126 -6.27 -9.20 -10.56
CA GLU A 126 -5.79 -7.93 -11.09
C GLU A 126 -5.10 -7.15 -9.98
N ARG A 127 -3.83 -6.80 -10.20
CA ARG A 127 -2.97 -6.13 -9.21
C ARG A 127 -2.40 -4.82 -9.73
N LYS A 128 -2.56 -4.53 -11.02
CA LYS A 128 -1.99 -3.33 -11.62
C LYS A 128 -2.74 -2.11 -11.12
N LEU A 129 -2.05 -1.30 -10.32
CA LEU A 129 -2.57 -0.01 -9.89
C LEU A 129 -2.44 1.00 -11.03
N THR A 130 -3.56 1.27 -11.69
CA THR A 130 -3.71 2.37 -12.65
C THR A 130 -4.39 3.56 -11.97
N ASP A 131 -4.27 4.76 -12.53
CA ASP A 131 -4.96 5.93 -11.97
C ASP A 131 -6.49 5.77 -12.03
N SER A 132 -7.01 5.02 -13.01
CA SER A 132 -8.43 4.67 -13.06
C SER A 132 -8.81 3.78 -11.87
N SER A 133 -8.06 2.70 -11.63
CA SER A 133 -8.32 1.79 -10.51
C SER A 133 -8.15 2.46 -9.15
N LEU A 134 -7.15 3.35 -9.01
CA LEU A 134 -6.94 4.15 -7.80
C LEU A 134 -8.17 5.02 -7.54
N ASN A 135 -8.66 5.72 -8.56
CA ASN A 135 -9.87 6.50 -8.45
C ASN A 135 -11.07 5.63 -8.04
N GLU A 136 -11.22 4.43 -8.61
CA GLU A 136 -12.32 3.51 -8.27
C GLU A 136 -12.26 3.02 -6.82
N LEU A 137 -11.07 2.66 -6.33
CA LEU A 137 -10.82 2.22 -4.95
C LEU A 137 -11.25 3.29 -3.93
N PHE A 138 -11.14 4.57 -4.29
CA PHE A 138 -11.52 5.71 -3.45
C PHE A 138 -12.85 6.38 -3.87
N LYS A 139 -13.55 5.87 -4.89
CA LYS A 139 -14.87 6.38 -5.34
C LYS A 139 -16.05 5.65 -4.67
N LYS A 140 -15.87 4.45 -4.14
CA LYS A 140 -16.97 3.59 -3.66
C LYS A 140 -17.06 3.49 -2.13
N ILE A 141 -17.61 4.53 -1.50
CA ILE A 141 -18.33 4.41 -0.23
C ILE A 141 -19.64 5.20 -0.37
N ILE A 142 -20.50 4.78 -1.30
CA ILE A 142 -21.87 5.29 -1.42
C ILE A 142 -22.75 4.08 -1.77
N PRO A 143 -23.76 3.71 -0.96
CA PRO A 143 -24.73 2.72 -1.38
C PRO A 143 -25.54 3.27 -2.57
N PRO A 144 -26.01 2.42 -3.50
CA PRO A 144 -26.99 2.87 -4.49
C PRO A 144 -28.20 3.43 -3.75
N LEU A 145 -28.69 4.61 -4.19
CA LEU A 145 -29.92 5.18 -3.67
C LEU A 145 -31.07 4.19 -3.92
N PRO A 146 -31.97 3.97 -2.95
CA PRO A 146 -33.16 3.17 -3.20
C PRO A 146 -33.98 3.82 -4.33
N ALA A 147 -34.60 2.95 -5.12
CA ALA A 147 -35.34 3.26 -6.35
C ALA A 147 -36.45 4.30 -6.15
#